data_AF-A0A0C3KCA3-F1
#
_entry.id   AF-A0A0C3KCA3-F1
#
_cell.length_a   1.000
_cell.length_b   1.000
_cell.length_c   1.000
_cell.angle_alpha   90.00
_cell.angle_beta   90.00
_cell.angle_gamma   90.00
#
_symmetry.space_group_name_H-M   'P 1'
#
loop_
_entity.id
_entity.type
_entity.pdbx_description
1 polymer ?
#
loop_
_entity_poly.entity_id
_entity_poly.type
_entity_poly.pdbx_seq_one_letter_code
_entity_poly.pdbx_strand_id
1 'polypeptide(L)'
;KPPTRETHPKVRFWTRKDYEDWLDSPEAGGSNRGLYVYLEDENGDVPTSEMLTKIRRALRAGWIELTQRKIAPDTWGRASTTALQFIRAHMEKDFPLFKLAESGWKLEHLCTKTYLAWRTKCLDDN
;
A
#
# COMPACT_ATOMS: atom_id res chain seq x y z
N LYS A 1 9.34 -8.15 -17.88
CA LYS A 1 9.94 -8.84 -16.71
C LYS A 1 9.45 -8.14 -15.45
N PRO A 2 9.12 -8.86 -14.37
CA PRO A 2 8.79 -8.21 -13.10
C PRO A 2 9.99 -7.40 -12.57
N PRO A 3 9.76 -6.29 -11.87
CA PRO A 3 10.84 -5.53 -11.24
C PRO A 3 11.51 -6.38 -10.15
N THR A 4 12.83 -6.24 -10.02
CA THR A 4 13.68 -6.98 -9.08
C THR A 4 14.63 -6.02 -8.38
N ARG A 5 15.20 -6.46 -7.24
CA ARG A 5 16.26 -5.74 -6.51
C ARG A 5 17.40 -5.30 -7.43
N GLU A 6 17.80 -6.14 -8.37
CA GLU A 6 18.87 -5.86 -9.33
C GLU A 6 18.51 -4.76 -10.34
N THR A 7 17.24 -4.73 -10.77
CA THR A 7 16.78 -3.75 -11.76
C THR A 7 16.40 -2.41 -11.13
N HIS A 8 16.07 -2.38 -9.83
CA HIS A 8 15.77 -1.15 -9.09
C HIS A 8 16.55 -1.13 -7.77
N PRO A 9 17.89 -0.97 -7.83
CA PRO A 9 18.77 -1.08 -6.66
C PRO A 9 18.57 0.03 -5.63
N LYS A 10 17.86 1.11 -5.99
CA LYS A 10 17.55 2.22 -5.09
C LYS A 10 16.37 1.95 -4.16
N VAL A 11 15.51 0.99 -4.52
CA VAL A 11 14.37 0.56 -3.70
C VAL A 11 14.90 -0.29 -2.54
N ARG A 12 14.64 0.13 -1.30
CA ARG A 12 15.17 -0.51 -0.08
C ARG A 12 14.21 -1.56 0.47
N PHE A 13 12.91 -1.29 0.44
CA PHE A 13 11.87 -2.03 1.14
C PHE A 13 11.13 -2.98 0.18
N TRP A 14 11.84 -3.98 -0.34
CA TRP A 14 11.24 -4.98 -1.22
C TRP A 14 10.33 -5.94 -0.48
N THR A 15 10.64 -6.25 0.76
CA THR A 15 9.87 -7.10 1.66
C THR A 15 9.42 -6.31 2.88
N ARG A 16 8.40 -6.82 3.57
CA ARG A 16 7.98 -6.28 4.86
C ARG A 16 9.10 -6.33 5.91
N LYS A 17 9.93 -7.37 5.86
CA LYS A 17 11.07 -7.52 6.75
C LYS A 17 12.12 -6.42 6.55
N ASP A 18 12.44 -6.05 5.31
CA ASP A 18 13.39 -4.95 5.06
C ASP A 18 12.92 -3.64 5.73
N TYR A 19 11.61 -3.40 5.76
CA TYR A 19 11.04 -2.23 6.43
C TYR A 19 11.03 -2.35 7.96
N GLU A 20 10.70 -3.52 8.50
CA GLU A 20 10.73 -3.78 9.94
C GLU A 20 12.16 -3.69 10.49
N ASP A 21 13.14 -4.31 9.83
CA ASP A 21 14.56 -4.24 10.19
C ASP A 21 15.07 -2.77 10.14
N TRP A 22 14.57 -1.96 9.21
CA TRP A 22 14.90 -0.53 9.15
C TRP A 22 14.26 0.26 10.30
N LEU A 23 13.00 -0.04 10.67
CA LEU A 23 12.32 0.62 11.79
C LEU A 23 13.06 0.44 13.12
N ASP A 24 13.71 -0.71 13.30
CA ASP A 24 14.51 -1.02 14.49
C ASP A 24 15.91 -0.40 14.47
N SER A 25 16.31 0.21 13.34
CA SER A 25 17.63 0.81 13.18
C SER A 25 17.70 2.24 13.75
N PRO A 26 18.89 2.72 14.15
CA PRO A 26 19.09 4.13 14.52
C PRO A 26 18.72 5.12 13.41
N GLU A 27 18.76 4.67 12.14
CA GLU A 27 18.41 5.49 10.99
C GLU A 27 16.94 5.92 11.04
N ALA A 28 16.02 5.04 11.46
CA ALA A 28 14.59 5.34 11.56
C ALA A 28 14.31 6.41 12.61
N GLY A 29 14.99 6.36 13.77
CA GLY A 29 14.82 7.31 14.86
C GLY A 29 15.21 8.76 14.51
N GLY A 30 16.14 8.94 13.55
CA GLY A 30 16.54 10.25 13.03
C GLY A 30 15.89 10.63 11.69
N SER A 31 15.02 9.78 11.14
CA SER A 31 14.54 9.92 9.77
C SER A 31 13.38 10.90 9.65
N ASN A 32 13.54 11.95 8.86
CA ASN A 32 12.44 12.84 8.48
C ASN A 32 11.62 12.30 7.28
N ARG A 33 11.80 11.01 6.91
CA ARG A 33 11.21 10.38 5.72
C ARG A 33 9.70 10.11 5.83
N GLY A 34 9.12 10.28 7.02
CA GLY A 34 7.68 10.24 7.26
C GLY A 34 7.03 8.84 7.25
N LEU A 35 5.73 8.80 7.56
CA LEU A 35 4.94 7.56 7.78
C LEU A 35 4.84 6.62 6.56
N TYR A 36 5.13 7.12 5.36
CA TYR A 36 4.95 6.41 4.10
C TYR A 36 6.27 6.08 3.40
N VAL A 37 7.39 6.07 4.15
CA VAL A 37 8.73 5.81 3.64
C VAL A 37 8.84 4.48 2.86
N TYR A 38 8.04 3.49 3.24
CA TYR A 38 7.98 2.19 2.56
C TYR A 38 7.34 2.24 1.17
N LEU A 39 6.64 3.32 0.80
CA LEU A 39 6.01 3.49 -0.52
C LEU A 39 6.98 4.08 -1.55
N GLU A 40 8.28 3.92 -1.35
CA GLU A 40 9.31 4.48 -2.23
C GLU A 40 9.08 4.11 -3.71
N ASP A 41 9.37 5.06 -4.58
CA ASP A 41 9.33 4.88 -6.03
C ASP A 41 10.61 4.19 -6.55
N GLU A 42 10.75 4.12 -7.88
CA GLU A 42 11.90 3.51 -8.54
C GLU A 42 13.25 4.17 -8.20
N ASN A 43 13.23 5.43 -7.73
CA ASN A 43 14.41 6.18 -7.31
C ASN A 43 14.71 6.02 -5.82
N GLY A 44 13.88 5.29 -5.06
CA GLY A 44 13.98 5.21 -3.61
C GLY A 44 13.44 6.46 -2.91
N ASP A 45 12.71 7.31 -3.63
CA ASP A 45 12.14 8.54 -3.10
C ASP A 45 10.73 8.30 -2.56
N VAL A 46 10.41 8.97 -1.45
CA VAL A 46 9.08 8.86 -0.84
C VAL A 46 8.04 9.61 -1.69
N PRO A 47 6.87 9.03 -1.97
CA PRO A 47 5.84 9.71 -2.75
C PRO A 47 5.45 11.05 -2.12
N THR A 48 5.26 12.06 -2.97
CA THR A 48 4.82 13.39 -2.54
C THR A 48 3.43 13.34 -1.90
N SER A 49 3.09 14.36 -1.10
CA SER A 49 1.76 14.49 -0.49
C SER A 49 0.63 14.44 -1.53
N GLU A 50 0.84 15.02 -2.71
CA GLU A 50 -0.11 14.97 -3.82
C GLU A 50 -0.30 13.53 -4.33
N MET A 51 0.80 12.79 -4.52
CA MET A 51 0.75 11.39 -4.95
C MET A 51 0.07 10.50 -3.91
N LEU A 52 0.38 10.68 -2.62
CA LEU A 52 -0.30 9.98 -1.53
C LEU A 52 -1.80 10.27 -1.50
N THR A 53 -2.21 11.49 -1.83
CA THR A 53 -3.63 11.86 -1.95
C THR A 53 -4.31 11.11 -3.11
N LYS A 54 -3.64 11.00 -4.26
CA LYS A 54 -4.14 10.22 -5.41
C LYS A 54 -4.26 8.73 -5.06
N ILE A 55 -3.24 8.15 -4.42
CA ILE A 55 -3.23 6.75 -3.96
C ILE A 55 -4.41 6.48 -3.03
N ARG A 56 -4.62 7.31 -1.99
CA ARG A 56 -5.73 7.14 -1.06
C ARG A 56 -7.09 7.26 -1.75
N ARG A 57 -7.24 8.18 -2.71
CA ARG A 57 -8.48 8.33 -3.48
C ARG A 57 -8.78 7.10 -4.31
N ALA A 58 -7.79 6.54 -5.00
CA ALA A 58 -7.93 5.32 -5.78
C ALA A 58 -8.27 4.11 -4.90
N LEU A 59 -7.58 3.95 -3.76
CA LEU A 59 -7.90 2.91 -2.78
C LEU A 59 -9.36 2.96 -2.32
N ARG A 60 -9.84 4.14 -1.96
CA ARG A 60 -11.23 4.33 -1.52
C ARG A 60 -12.21 4.01 -2.64
N ALA A 61 -11.93 4.42 -3.88
CA ALA A 61 -12.77 4.06 -5.02
C ALA A 61 -12.81 2.53 -5.22
N GLY A 62 -11.66 1.85 -5.11
CA GLY A 62 -11.58 0.40 -5.14
C GLY A 62 -12.39 -0.27 -4.03
N TRP A 63 -12.37 0.27 -2.80
CA TRP A 63 -13.17 -0.27 -1.70
C TRP A 63 -14.68 -0.05 -1.88
N ILE A 64 -15.09 1.10 -2.43
CA ILE A 64 -16.49 1.35 -2.80
C ILE A 64 -16.97 0.29 -3.80
N GLU A 65 -16.16 0.01 -4.83
CA GLU A 65 -16.46 -1.02 -5.82
C GLU A 65 -16.59 -2.42 -5.17
N LEU A 66 -15.70 -2.77 -4.24
CA LEU A 66 -15.81 -4.03 -3.49
C LEU A 66 -17.12 -4.11 -2.69
N THR A 67 -17.56 -3.00 -2.08
CA THR A 67 -18.81 -2.92 -1.34
C THR A 67 -20.02 -3.10 -2.25
N GLN A 68 -20.03 -2.41 -3.40
CA GLN A 68 -21.09 -2.53 -4.41
C GLN A 68 -21.20 -3.97 -4.95
N ARG A 69 -20.06 -4.65 -5.10
CA ARG A 69 -19.97 -6.06 -5.50
C ARG A 69 -20.27 -7.05 -4.38
N LYS A 70 -20.52 -6.58 -3.14
CA LYS A 70 -20.77 -7.41 -1.96
C LYS A 70 -19.64 -8.40 -1.63
N ILE A 71 -18.40 -8.02 -1.95
CA ILE A 71 -17.19 -8.79 -1.66
C ILE A 71 -16.20 -8.02 -0.78
N ALA A 72 -16.60 -6.84 -0.28
CA ALA A 72 -15.82 -6.08 0.69
C ALA A 72 -15.69 -6.89 2.00
N PRO A 73 -14.47 -7.04 2.54
CA PRO A 73 -14.26 -7.82 3.75
C PRO A 73 -14.58 -7.04 5.02
N ASP A 74 -14.75 -7.74 6.14
CA ASP A 74 -14.98 -7.06 7.40
C ASP A 74 -13.76 -6.29 7.90
N THR A 75 -12.62 -6.95 7.82
CA THR A 75 -11.30 -6.42 8.11
C THR A 75 -10.40 -6.79 6.94
N TRP A 76 -9.40 -5.98 6.65
CA TRP A 76 -8.53 -6.26 5.50
C TRP A 76 -7.79 -7.60 5.64
N GLY A 77 -7.43 -7.99 6.86
CA GLY A 77 -6.82 -9.30 7.15
C GLY A 77 -7.73 -10.50 6.86
N ARG A 78 -9.03 -10.29 6.63
CA ARG A 78 -10.00 -11.32 6.22
C ARG A 78 -10.46 -11.14 4.77
N ALA A 79 -9.72 -10.38 3.96
CA ALA A 79 -10.01 -10.19 2.56
C ALA A 79 -10.00 -11.52 1.78
N SER A 80 -11.01 -11.71 0.94
CA SER A 80 -11.03 -12.84 0.00
C SER A 80 -9.95 -12.66 -1.06
N THR A 81 -9.49 -13.76 -1.65
CA THR A 81 -8.53 -13.73 -2.77
C THR A 81 -9.01 -12.83 -3.91
N THR A 82 -10.31 -12.86 -4.22
CA THR A 82 -10.92 -12.01 -5.24
C THR A 82 -10.81 -10.52 -4.90
N ALA A 83 -11.09 -10.13 -3.65
CA ALA A 83 -10.98 -8.75 -3.22
C ALA A 83 -9.53 -8.25 -3.23
N LEU A 84 -8.59 -9.10 -2.79
CA LEU A 84 -7.15 -8.81 -2.83
C LEU A 84 -6.65 -8.63 -4.26
N GLN A 85 -6.99 -9.55 -5.17
CA GLN A 85 -6.61 -9.47 -6.57
C GLN A 85 -7.20 -8.25 -7.27
N PHE A 86 -8.46 -7.91 -6.99
CA PHE A 86 -9.11 -6.73 -7.55
C PHE A 86 -8.35 -5.45 -7.19
N ILE A 87 -8.06 -5.27 -5.90
CA ILE A 87 -7.39 -4.06 -5.40
C ILE A 87 -5.95 -4.01 -5.88
N ARG A 88 -5.26 -5.14 -5.86
CA ARG A 88 -3.89 -5.23 -6.40
C ARG A 88 -3.84 -4.84 -7.87
N ALA A 89 -4.69 -5.43 -8.71
CA ALA A 89 -4.74 -5.12 -10.14
C ALA A 89 -5.10 -3.65 -10.39
N HIS A 90 -6.06 -3.11 -9.63
CA HIS A 90 -6.46 -1.71 -9.73
C HIS A 90 -5.30 -0.75 -9.37
N MET A 91 -4.66 -0.99 -8.23
CA MET A 91 -3.62 -0.09 -7.70
C MET A 91 -2.29 -0.22 -8.45
N GLU A 92 -1.87 -1.42 -8.83
CA GLU A 92 -0.63 -1.63 -9.58
C GLU A 92 -0.72 -1.12 -11.04
N LYS A 93 -1.93 -0.98 -11.58
CA LYS A 93 -2.15 -0.37 -12.89
C LYS A 93 -1.86 1.14 -12.84
N ASP A 94 -2.38 1.83 -11.83
CA ASP A 94 -2.32 3.28 -11.74
C ASP A 94 -1.06 3.78 -11.01
N PHE A 95 -0.48 2.95 -10.13
CA PHE A 95 0.68 3.30 -9.30
C PHE A 95 1.74 2.17 -9.36
N PRO A 96 2.70 2.27 -10.29
CA PRO A 96 3.75 1.25 -10.47
C PRO A 96 4.60 0.96 -9.22
N LEU A 97 4.68 1.89 -8.26
CA LEU A 97 5.40 1.69 -7.00
C LEU A 97 4.91 0.46 -6.21
N PHE A 98 3.64 0.06 -6.35
CA PHE A 98 3.13 -1.15 -5.69
C PHE A 98 3.66 -2.45 -6.32
N LYS A 99 4.22 -2.38 -7.54
CA LYS A 99 4.94 -3.49 -8.16
C LYS A 99 6.36 -3.63 -7.60
N LEU A 100 6.91 -2.58 -6.99
CA LEU A 100 8.23 -2.56 -6.35
C LEU A 100 8.14 -3.17 -4.93
N ALA A 101 7.53 -4.34 -4.84
CA ALA A 101 7.26 -5.06 -3.61
C ALA A 101 7.10 -6.56 -3.88
N GLU A 102 7.77 -7.37 -3.10
CA GLU A 102 7.57 -8.81 -3.07
C GLU A 102 6.20 -9.13 -2.47
N SER A 103 5.46 -10.01 -3.15
CA SER A 103 4.12 -10.44 -2.75
C SER A 103 3.09 -9.31 -2.53
N GLY A 104 3.37 -8.08 -2.99
CA GLY A 104 2.45 -6.93 -2.84
C GLY A 104 2.35 -6.39 -1.40
N TRP A 105 3.34 -6.66 -0.55
CA TRP A 105 3.26 -6.36 0.88
C TRP A 105 3.01 -4.87 1.19
N LYS A 106 3.55 -3.94 0.38
CA LYS A 106 3.37 -2.48 0.55
C LYS A 106 1.88 -2.10 0.50
N LEU A 107 1.16 -2.66 -0.47
CA LEU A 107 -0.26 -2.41 -0.66
C LEU A 107 -1.07 -3.07 0.45
N GLU A 108 -0.75 -4.30 0.82
CA GLU A 108 -1.42 -5.01 1.91
C GLU A 108 -1.25 -4.30 3.25
N HIS A 109 -0.05 -3.81 3.54
CA HIS A 109 0.25 -3.03 4.74
C HIS A 109 -0.56 -1.73 4.76
N LEU A 110 -0.57 -0.98 3.65
CA LEU A 110 -1.34 0.25 3.52
C LEU A 110 -2.83 0.02 3.74
N CYS A 111 -3.41 -0.98 3.09
CA CYS A 111 -4.82 -1.31 3.24
C CYS A 111 -5.14 -1.76 4.67
N THR A 112 -4.32 -2.60 5.29
CA THR A 112 -4.52 -3.04 6.68
C THR A 112 -4.57 -1.87 7.66
N LYS A 113 -3.74 -0.83 7.45
CA LYS A 113 -3.71 0.36 8.30
C LYS A 113 -4.87 1.33 8.06
N THR A 114 -5.42 1.38 6.84
CA THR A 114 -6.33 2.47 6.43
C THR A 114 -7.76 2.02 6.14
N TYR A 115 -7.98 0.73 5.87
CA TYR A 115 -9.29 0.19 5.52
C TYR A 115 -10.32 0.36 6.62
N LEU A 116 -9.97 -0.01 7.86
CA LEU A 116 -10.92 0.03 8.98
C LEU A 116 -11.41 1.46 9.25
N ALA A 117 -10.48 2.43 9.25
CA ALA A 117 -10.82 3.84 9.44
C ALA A 117 -11.75 4.38 8.35
N TRP A 118 -11.55 3.95 7.09
CA TRP A 118 -12.48 4.30 6.01
C TRP A 118 -13.83 3.60 6.17
N ARG A 119 -13.84 2.31 6.51
CA ARG A 119 -15.05 1.49 6.63
C ARG A 119 -15.97 2.05 7.71
N THR A 120 -15.45 2.35 8.90
CA THR A 120 -16.23 2.97 9.98
C THR A 120 -16.86 4.28 9.53
N LYS A 121 -16.06 5.19 8.95
CA LYS A 121 -16.58 6.46 8.44
C LYS A 121 -17.67 6.29 7.37
N CYS A 122 -17.52 5.32 6.47
CA CYS A 122 -18.44 5.12 5.36
C CYS A 122 -19.72 4.35 5.76
N LEU A 123 -19.67 3.57 6.84
CA LEU A 123 -20.83 2.83 7.36
C LEU A 123 -21.63 3.64 8.39
N ASP A 124 -21.01 4.57 9.12
CA ASP A 124 -21.68 5.45 10.08
C ASP A 124 -22.45 6.60 9.40
N ASP A 125 -22.18 6.87 8.12
CA ASP A 125 -22.90 7.85 7.28
C ASP A 125 -24.20 7.28 6.65
N ASN A 126 -24.68 6.11 7.12
CA ASN A 126 -25.91 5.44 6.64
C ASN A 126 -26.96 5.28 7.73
#